data_AF-A0A7U9S8X2-F1
#
_entry.id   AF-A0A7U9S8X2-F1
#
_cell.length_a   1.000
_cell.length_b   1.000
_cell.length_c   1.000
_cell.angle_alpha   90.00
_cell.angle_beta   90.00
_cell.angle_gamma   90.00
#
_symmetry.space_group_name_H-M   'P 1'
#
loop_
_entity.id
_entity.type
_entity.pdbx_description
1 polymer ?
#
loop_
_entity_poly.entity_id
_entity_poly.type
_entity_poly.pdbx_seq_one_letter_code
_entity_poly.pdbx_strand_id
1 'polypeptide(L)'
;MVNGTNGIVVAPMQLMRIERYPIKIDDNLIAVDNLEEGALKLYEYEGGILNIQQLFADENNCKGVTPVAQITIYDSEEKGMVCIEKVTCCYGYENLAYAMIYQVVNFGKFYGSCKSVVISESEREKWFLYAGGILADFHKKGSKYVYQIR
;
A
#
# COMPACT_ATOMS: atom_id res chain seq x y z
N MET A 1 2.39 37.34 17.66
CA MET A 1 1.87 36.02 18.05
C MET A 1 0.94 35.56 16.94
N VAL A 2 1.43 34.75 16.02
CA VAL A 2 0.60 34.15 14.96
C VAL A 2 0.54 32.67 15.26
N ASN A 3 -0.68 32.21 15.51
CA ASN A 3 -1.02 30.85 15.90
C ASN A 3 -0.59 29.84 14.85
N GLY A 4 -0.05 28.72 15.35
CA GLY A 4 0.43 27.61 14.56
C GLY A 4 -0.71 26.91 13.80
N THR A 5 -0.48 26.74 12.51
CA THR A 5 -1.07 25.68 11.71
C THR A 5 0.01 24.64 11.46
N ASN A 6 0.17 23.71 12.41
CA ASN A 6 0.79 22.42 12.13
C ASN A 6 -0.23 21.58 11.36
N GLY A 7 -0.52 21.98 10.12
CA GLY A 7 -1.12 21.10 9.13
C GLY A 7 0.01 20.26 8.58
N ILE A 8 -0.03 18.95 8.80
CA ILE A 8 0.89 18.00 8.18
C ILE A 8 0.72 18.19 6.68
N VAL A 9 1.71 18.83 6.05
CA VAL A 9 1.76 18.96 4.60
C VAL A 9 2.05 17.56 4.10
N VAL A 10 1.01 16.81 3.72
CA VAL A 10 1.16 15.66 2.82
C VAL A 10 2.06 16.16 1.69
N ALA A 11 3.23 15.56 1.52
CA ALA A 11 4.16 16.01 0.51
C ALA A 11 3.39 16.05 -0.83
N PRO A 12 3.39 17.15 -1.59
CA PRO A 12 2.54 17.31 -2.78
C PRO A 12 2.57 16.11 -3.74
N MET A 13 3.71 15.41 -3.78
CA MET A 13 3.93 14.19 -4.56
C MET A 13 3.06 12.99 -4.12
N GLN A 14 2.87 12.77 -2.82
CA GLN A 14 2.05 11.67 -2.31
C GLN A 14 0.59 11.86 -2.71
N LEU A 15 0.07 13.10 -2.56
CA LEU A 15 -1.29 13.43 -2.98
C LEU A 15 -1.46 13.19 -4.49
N MET A 16 -0.53 13.68 -5.31
CA MET A 16 -0.54 13.44 -6.76
C MET A 16 -0.51 11.95 -7.12
N ARG A 17 0.25 11.13 -6.38
CA ARG A 17 0.28 9.68 -6.59
C ARG A 17 -1.06 9.05 -6.30
N ILE A 18 -1.64 9.37 -5.15
CA ILE A 18 -2.91 8.81 -4.68
C ILE A 18 -4.05 9.21 -5.63
N GLU A 19 -4.09 10.46 -6.10
CA GLU A 19 -5.08 10.91 -7.09
C GLU A 19 -4.92 10.20 -8.44
N ARG A 20 -3.68 9.96 -8.87
CA ARG A 20 -3.39 9.28 -10.14
C ARG A 20 -3.65 7.77 -10.07
N TYR A 21 -3.38 7.15 -8.94
CA TYR A 21 -3.52 5.73 -8.68
C TYR A 21 -4.30 5.50 -7.38
N PRO A 22 -5.61 5.78 -7.39
CA PRO A 22 -6.43 5.53 -6.20
C PRO A 22 -6.53 4.03 -5.96
N ILE A 23 -6.38 3.63 -4.70
CA ILE A 23 -6.60 2.24 -4.31
C ILE A 23 -8.08 1.89 -4.46
N LYS A 24 -8.37 0.72 -5.02
CA LYS A 24 -9.73 0.22 -5.22
C LYS A 24 -10.04 -0.81 -4.13
N ILE A 25 -10.85 -0.42 -3.15
CA ILE A 25 -11.30 -1.23 -2.01
C ILE A 25 -12.77 -0.94 -1.72
N ASP A 26 -13.41 -1.81 -0.96
CA ASP A 26 -14.84 -1.72 -0.59
C ASP A 26 -15.15 -0.49 0.27
N ASP A 27 -16.39 0.00 0.20
CA ASP A 27 -16.83 1.28 0.79
C ASP A 27 -16.80 1.32 2.33
N ASN A 28 -16.69 0.18 3.01
CA ASN A 28 -16.55 0.08 4.46
C ASN A 28 -15.09 0.12 4.95
N LEU A 29 -14.13 0.24 4.02
CA LEU A 29 -12.70 0.25 4.33
C LEU A 29 -12.10 1.66 4.24
N ILE A 30 -11.23 1.95 5.19
CA ILE A 30 -10.39 3.15 5.21
C ILE A 30 -8.97 2.74 4.80
N ALA A 31 -8.37 3.47 3.85
CA ALA A 31 -6.99 3.29 3.44
C ALA A 31 -6.11 4.44 3.91
N VAL A 32 -5.06 4.11 4.66
CA VAL A 32 -3.98 5.03 5.02
C VAL A 32 -2.78 4.67 4.15
N ASP A 33 -2.61 5.40 3.04
CA ASP A 33 -1.56 5.16 2.03
C ASP A 33 -0.33 6.05 2.28
N ASN A 34 0.60 5.57 3.10
CA ASN A 34 1.89 6.21 3.42
C ASN A 34 3.05 5.40 2.86
N LEU A 35 2.96 4.94 1.60
CA LEU A 35 4.01 4.12 0.99
C LEU A 35 5.36 4.86 0.90
N GLU A 36 5.35 6.19 0.85
CA GLU A 36 6.54 7.05 0.96
C GLU A 36 7.25 6.89 2.32
N GLU A 37 6.50 6.54 3.37
CA GLU A 37 7.01 6.20 4.71
C GLU A 37 7.12 4.68 4.93
N GLY A 38 6.89 3.88 3.88
CA GLY A 38 7.07 2.45 3.89
C GLY A 38 5.84 1.61 4.25
N ALA A 39 4.63 2.19 4.32
CA ALA A 39 3.45 1.41 4.70
C ALA A 39 2.14 1.85 4.04
N LEU A 40 1.31 0.88 3.69
CA LEU A 40 -0.10 1.07 3.39
C LEU A 40 -0.91 0.21 4.36
N LYS A 41 -1.85 0.83 5.08
CA LYS A 41 -2.69 0.19 6.09
C LYS A 41 -4.16 0.31 5.70
N LEU A 42 -4.92 -0.76 5.91
CA LEU A 42 -6.36 -0.81 5.67
C LEU A 42 -7.09 -1.13 6.98
N TYR A 43 -8.17 -0.40 7.22
CA TYR A 43 -9.01 -0.56 8.40
C TYR A 43 -10.46 -0.77 7.99
N GLU A 44 -11.15 -1.65 8.71
CA GLU A 44 -12.62 -1.73 8.66
C GLU A 44 -13.21 -0.70 9.62
N TYR A 45 -14.22 0.02 9.15
CA TYR A 45 -14.97 0.94 10.00
C TYR A 45 -16.22 0.28 10.56
N GLU A 46 -16.37 0.35 11.88
CA GLU A 46 -17.46 -0.29 12.61
C GLU A 46 -18.69 0.61 12.79
N GLY A 47 -18.59 1.89 12.43
CA GLY A 47 -19.63 2.90 12.66
C GLY A 47 -20.74 2.98 11.61
N GLY A 48 -20.78 2.07 10.63
CA GLY A 48 -21.78 2.04 9.55
C GLY A 48 -21.21 2.47 8.19
N ILE A 49 -22.01 3.16 7.36
CA ILE A 49 -21.63 3.52 5.99
C ILE A 49 -20.66 4.70 6.00
N LEU A 50 -19.43 4.49 5.54
CA LEU A 50 -18.50 5.56 5.17
C LEU A 50 -18.84 6.03 3.76
N ASN A 51 -19.09 7.33 3.63
CA ASN A 51 -19.25 7.98 2.32
C ASN A 51 -17.98 8.74 1.91
N ILE A 52 -16.84 8.36 2.48
CA ILE A 52 -15.55 9.06 2.33
C ILE A 52 -14.44 8.01 2.24
N GLN A 53 -13.77 7.93 1.10
CA GLN A 53 -12.43 7.35 1.03
C GLN A 53 -11.49 8.32 1.77
N GLN A 54 -11.29 8.12 3.08
CA GLN A 54 -10.35 8.93 3.85
C GLN A 54 -8.93 8.54 3.45
N LEU A 55 -8.39 9.27 2.47
CA LEU A 55 -7.04 9.09 1.94
C LEU A 55 -5.95 9.67 2.84
N PHE A 56 -6.31 10.39 3.89
CA PHE A 56 -5.36 11.00 4.82
C PHE A 56 -5.98 11.06 6.21
N ALA A 57 -5.76 10.04 7.01
CA ALA A 57 -5.98 10.13 8.44
C ALA A 57 -4.70 9.71 9.14
N ASP A 58 -4.15 10.64 9.91
CA ASP A 58 -3.34 10.31 11.08
C ASP A 58 -4.11 9.20 11.83
N GLU A 59 -3.51 8.02 11.93
CA GLU A 59 -4.13 6.80 12.48
C GLU A 59 -4.76 7.02 13.86
N ASN A 60 -4.32 8.07 14.55
CA ASN A 60 -4.83 8.53 15.84
C ASN A 60 -6.21 9.21 15.79
N ASN A 61 -6.72 9.59 14.62
CA ASN A 61 -7.95 10.36 14.47
C ASN A 61 -9.18 9.53 14.02
N CYS A 62 -9.00 8.28 13.59
CA CYS A 62 -10.12 7.41 13.22
C CYS A 62 -10.58 6.59 14.43
N LYS A 63 -11.65 7.03 15.11
CA LYS A 63 -12.31 6.22 16.17
C LYS A 63 -13.27 5.20 15.54
N GLY A 64 -13.36 4.01 16.15
CA GLY A 64 -14.26 2.95 15.67
C GLY A 64 -13.75 2.24 14.42
N VAL A 65 -12.44 2.01 14.34
CA VAL A 65 -11.80 1.29 13.24
C VAL A 65 -11.01 0.09 13.76
N THR A 66 -11.00 -0.97 12.97
CA THR A 66 -10.22 -2.19 13.24
C THR A 66 -9.20 -2.40 12.12
N PRO A 67 -7.89 -2.55 12.42
CA PRO A 67 -6.89 -2.82 11.39
C PRO A 67 -7.11 -4.22 10.81
N VAL A 68 -7.34 -4.29 9.49
CA VAL A 68 -7.64 -5.55 8.80
C VAL A 68 -6.54 -5.98 7.85
N ALA A 69 -5.74 -5.04 7.32
CA ALA A 69 -4.62 -5.39 6.47
C ALA A 69 -3.50 -4.34 6.48
N GLN A 70 -2.29 -4.77 6.16
CA GLN A 70 -1.12 -3.90 6.02
C GLN A 70 -0.12 -4.50 5.02
N ILE A 71 0.48 -3.64 4.21
CA ILE A 71 1.68 -3.94 3.44
C ILE A 71 2.81 -3.00 3.87
N THR A 72 3.98 -3.56 4.18
CA THR A 72 5.20 -2.81 4.49
C THR A 72 6.18 -2.95 3.34
N ILE A 73 6.76 -1.82 2.93
CA ILE A 73 7.78 -1.74 1.89
C ILE A 73 9.02 -1.00 2.40
N TYR A 74 10.15 -1.25 1.77
CA TYR A 74 11.30 -0.36 1.86
C TYR A 74 11.81 -0.03 0.47
N ASP A 75 12.25 1.21 0.28
CA ASP A 75 12.93 1.63 -0.94
C ASP A 75 14.43 1.33 -0.82
N SER A 76 14.99 0.71 -1.85
CA SER A 76 16.42 0.67 -2.07
C SER A 76 16.73 1.66 -3.17
N GLU A 77 16.83 2.94 -2.80
CA GLU A 77 17.09 4.05 -3.74
C GLU A 77 18.33 3.76 -4.61
N GLU A 78 19.40 3.23 -4.03
CA GLU A 78 20.64 2.84 -4.74
C GLU A 78 20.41 1.83 -5.89
N LYS A 79 19.35 1.03 -5.81
CA LYS A 79 19.06 -0.05 -6.77
C LYS A 79 17.88 0.28 -7.68
N GLY A 80 17.15 1.38 -7.42
CA GLY A 80 15.89 1.68 -8.09
C GLY A 80 14.88 0.56 -7.90
N MET A 81 14.75 0.04 -6.67
CA MET A 81 13.89 -1.10 -6.36
C MET A 81 13.06 -0.84 -5.12
N VAL A 82 11.76 -1.10 -5.22
CA VAL A 82 10.86 -1.15 -4.07
C VAL A 82 10.70 -2.60 -3.64
N CYS A 83 10.98 -2.89 -2.37
CA CYS A 83 10.85 -4.23 -1.83
C CYS A 83 9.60 -4.33 -0.94
N ILE A 84 8.70 -5.25 -1.27
CA ILE A 84 7.64 -5.69 -0.37
C ILE A 84 8.29 -6.56 0.71
N GLU A 85 8.31 -6.04 1.93
CA GLU A 85 8.87 -6.74 3.09
C GLU A 85 7.87 -7.73 3.66
N LYS A 86 6.63 -7.28 3.86
CA LYS A 86 5.60 -8.05 4.54
C LYS A 86 4.21 -7.63 4.07
N VAL A 87 3.35 -8.62 3.87
CA VAL A 87 1.90 -8.44 3.74
C VAL A 87 1.22 -9.15 4.89
N THR A 88 0.26 -8.48 5.51
CA THR A 88 -0.57 -9.00 6.60
C THR A 88 -2.03 -8.72 6.28
N CYS A 89 -2.88 -9.73 6.40
CA CYS A 89 -4.33 -9.61 6.38
C CYS A 89 -4.89 -10.40 7.56
N CYS A 90 -5.94 -9.92 8.18
CA CYS A 90 -6.59 -10.50 9.35
C CYS A 90 -8.08 -10.71 9.08
N TYR A 91 -8.77 -11.45 9.94
CA TYR A 91 -10.23 -11.53 9.98
C TYR A 91 -10.95 -11.89 8.66
N GLY A 92 -10.32 -12.68 7.78
CA GLY A 92 -10.92 -13.08 6.50
C GLY A 92 -10.72 -12.09 5.34
N TYR A 93 -9.88 -11.07 5.53
CA TYR A 93 -9.57 -10.04 4.53
C TYR A 93 -8.38 -10.38 3.62
N GLU A 94 -8.07 -11.66 3.40
CA GLU A 94 -6.91 -12.08 2.60
C GLU A 94 -6.99 -11.61 1.14
N ASN A 95 -8.21 -11.40 0.61
CA ASN A 95 -8.44 -10.83 -0.71
C ASN A 95 -7.86 -9.40 -0.87
N LEU A 96 -7.66 -8.65 0.21
CA LEU A 96 -7.05 -7.32 0.17
C LEU A 96 -5.56 -7.35 -0.24
N ALA A 97 -4.89 -8.51 -0.13
CA ALA A 97 -3.51 -8.67 -0.57
C ALA A 97 -3.32 -8.28 -2.04
N TYR A 98 -4.28 -8.60 -2.91
CA TYR A 98 -4.22 -8.22 -4.32
C TYR A 98 -4.17 -6.70 -4.49
N ALA A 99 -5.10 -5.97 -3.88
CA ALA A 99 -5.20 -4.52 -4.01
C ALA A 99 -3.96 -3.81 -3.44
N MET A 100 -3.45 -4.27 -2.29
CA MET A 100 -2.25 -3.71 -1.66
C MET A 100 -1.00 -3.93 -2.50
N ILE A 101 -0.77 -5.16 -3.01
CA ILE A 101 0.40 -5.45 -3.86
C ILE A 101 0.33 -4.66 -5.16
N TYR A 102 -0.86 -4.56 -5.76
CA TYR A 102 -1.07 -3.74 -6.95
C TYR A 102 -0.75 -2.26 -6.69
N GLN A 103 -1.10 -1.74 -5.51
CA GLN A 103 -0.81 -0.37 -5.14
C GLN A 103 0.70 -0.11 -4.98
N VAL A 104 1.47 -1.06 -4.47
CA VAL A 104 2.94 -0.96 -4.45
C VAL A 104 3.53 -0.94 -5.87
N VAL A 105 2.96 -1.69 -6.81
CA VAL A 105 3.36 -1.60 -8.22
C VAL A 105 3.07 -0.23 -8.81
N ASN A 106 1.92 0.37 -8.49
CA ASN A 106 1.60 1.75 -8.91
C ASN A 106 2.52 2.79 -8.27
N PHE A 107 2.91 2.59 -7.01
CA PHE A 107 3.89 3.42 -6.32
C PHE A 107 5.22 3.45 -7.09
N GLY A 108 5.75 2.29 -7.46
CA GLY A 108 6.96 2.22 -8.29
C GLY A 108 6.80 2.93 -9.65
N LYS A 109 5.66 2.71 -10.34
CA LYS A 109 5.38 3.35 -11.64
C LYS A 109 5.31 4.87 -11.55
N PHE A 110 4.87 5.42 -10.42
CA PHE A 110 4.71 6.86 -10.24
C PHE A 110 6.05 7.59 -10.16
N TYR A 111 7.01 7.05 -9.40
CA TYR A 111 8.24 7.77 -9.08
C TYR A 111 9.33 7.71 -10.16
N GLY A 112 9.17 6.88 -11.20
CA GLY A 112 10.02 6.85 -12.41
C GLY A 112 11.48 6.41 -12.20
N SER A 113 12.07 6.68 -11.04
CA SER A 113 13.36 6.19 -10.55
C SER A 113 13.32 4.70 -10.22
N CYS A 114 12.14 4.19 -9.85
CA CYS A 114 11.91 2.78 -9.57
C CYS A 114 11.85 1.98 -10.88
N LYS A 115 12.72 0.97 -11.00
CA LYS A 115 12.81 0.05 -12.14
C LYS A 115 12.09 -1.26 -11.87
N SER A 116 11.91 -1.64 -10.62
CA SER A 116 11.26 -2.89 -10.28
C SER A 116 10.68 -2.93 -8.88
N VAL A 117 9.61 -3.71 -8.72
CA VAL A 117 9.07 -4.13 -7.42
C VAL A 117 9.51 -5.56 -7.14
N VAL A 118 9.92 -5.83 -5.91
CA VAL A 118 10.47 -7.11 -5.49
C VAL A 118 9.69 -7.66 -4.30
N ILE A 119 9.42 -8.95 -4.29
CA ILE A 119 8.82 -9.66 -3.16
C ILE A 119 9.63 -10.92 -2.85
N SER A 120 9.74 -11.30 -1.58
CA SER A 120 10.42 -12.54 -1.18
C SER A 120 9.65 -13.77 -1.64
N GLU A 121 10.34 -14.90 -1.83
CA GLU A 121 9.69 -16.17 -2.16
C GLU A 121 8.65 -16.59 -1.12
N SER A 122 8.95 -16.42 0.18
CA SER A 122 8.03 -16.77 1.26
C SER A 122 6.74 -15.94 1.25
N GLU A 123 6.84 -14.62 1.05
CA GLU A 123 5.65 -13.76 0.97
C GLU A 123 4.86 -14.05 -0.31
N ARG A 124 5.54 -14.25 -1.45
CA ARG A 124 4.88 -14.60 -2.69
C ARG A 124 4.08 -15.89 -2.54
N GLU A 125 4.68 -16.94 -1.99
CA GLU A 125 4.01 -18.24 -1.80
C GLU A 125 2.81 -18.12 -0.86
N LYS A 126 2.97 -17.43 0.26
CA LYS A 126 1.89 -17.19 1.23
C LYS A 126 0.68 -16.51 0.61
N TRP A 127 0.90 -15.50 -0.24
CA TRP A 127 -0.18 -14.68 -0.79
C TRP A 127 -0.61 -15.08 -2.20
N PHE A 128 0.01 -16.09 -2.81
CA PHE A 128 -0.28 -16.45 -4.20
C PHE A 128 -1.74 -16.84 -4.43
N LEU A 129 -2.40 -17.50 -3.47
CA LEU A 129 -3.80 -17.89 -3.60
C LEU A 129 -4.74 -16.67 -3.71
N TYR A 130 -4.40 -15.57 -3.04
CA TYR A 130 -5.26 -14.38 -2.92
C TYR A 130 -4.87 -13.26 -3.88
N ALA A 131 -3.58 -13.17 -4.22
CA ALA A 131 -3.02 -12.15 -5.10
C ALA A 131 -2.44 -12.74 -6.41
N GLY A 132 -2.84 -13.96 -6.76
CA GLY A 132 -2.27 -14.73 -7.88
C GLY A 132 -2.27 -14.00 -9.22
N GLY A 133 -3.29 -13.17 -9.48
CA GLY A 133 -3.36 -12.36 -10.69
C GLY A 133 -2.16 -11.41 -10.84
N ILE A 134 -1.91 -10.56 -9.84
CA ILE A 134 -0.78 -9.62 -9.88
C ILE A 134 0.56 -10.31 -9.66
N LEU A 135 0.62 -11.35 -8.82
CA LEU A 135 1.85 -12.09 -8.54
C LEU A 135 2.30 -12.99 -9.70
N ALA A 136 1.42 -13.32 -10.65
CA ALA A 136 1.78 -14.05 -11.86
C ALA A 136 2.70 -13.23 -12.79
N ASP A 137 2.62 -11.90 -12.73
CA ASP A 137 3.48 -10.99 -13.51
C ASP A 137 4.89 -10.85 -12.93
N PHE A 138 5.13 -11.38 -11.73
CA PHE A 138 6.45 -11.39 -11.11
C PHE A 138 7.23 -12.63 -11.56
N HIS A 139 8.45 -12.44 -12.05
CA HIS A 139 9.34 -13.54 -12.45
C HIS A 139 10.38 -13.84 -11.38
N LYS A 140 10.76 -15.11 -11.23
CA LYS A 140 11.74 -15.55 -10.24
C LYS A 140 13.15 -15.11 -10.63
N LYS A 141 13.90 -14.55 -9.67
CA LYS A 141 15.32 -14.17 -9.79
C LYS A 141 16.05 -14.47 -8.47
N GLY A 142 16.74 -15.61 -8.41
CA GLY A 142 17.31 -16.12 -7.16
C GLY A 142 16.21 -16.50 -6.16
N SER A 143 16.32 -16.01 -4.93
CA SER A 143 15.33 -16.21 -3.84
C SER A 143 14.23 -15.15 -3.78
N LYS A 144 14.10 -14.32 -4.83
CA LYS A 144 13.13 -13.24 -4.90
C LYS A 144 12.32 -13.32 -6.20
N TYR A 145 11.16 -12.68 -6.19
CA TYR A 145 10.30 -12.50 -7.35
C TYR A 145 10.26 -11.01 -7.71
N VAL A 146 10.34 -10.71 -9.01
CA VAL A 146 10.56 -9.35 -9.50
C VAL A 146 9.51 -8.98 -10.54
N TYR A 147 8.87 -7.83 -10.35
CA TYR A 147 8.06 -7.15 -11.36
C TYR A 147 8.89 -6.03 -11.99
N GLN A 148 9.10 -6.08 -13.31
CA GLN A 148 9.78 -4.99 -14.03
C GLN A 148 8.80 -3.86 -14.34
N ILE A 149 9.15 -2.65 -13.97
CA ILE A 149 8.39 -1.45 -14.31
C ILE A 149 8.74 -1.08 -15.75
N ARG A 150 7.70 -0.83 -16.56
CA ARG A 150 7.81 -0.44 -17.97
C ARG A 150 7.46 1.03 -18.12
#